data_AF-A0AAX4KEM4-F1
#
_entry.id   AF-A0AAX4KEM4-F1
#
_cell.length_a   1.000
_cell.length_b   1.000
_cell.length_c   1.000
_cell.angle_alpha   90.00
_cell.angle_beta   90.00
_cell.angle_gamma   90.00
#
_symmetry.space_group_name_H-M   'P 1'
#
loop_
_entity.id
_entity.type
_entity.pdbx_description
1 polymer ?
#
loop_
_entity_poly.entity_id
_entity_poly.type
_entity_poly.pdbx_seq_one_letter_code
_entity_poly.pdbx_strand_id
1 'polypeptide(L)'
;MKRHDIPGKVVLIGTPAEESGGGKVKLLDAGAYKGLGACMMIHPGRGPSKTGQQLKPGIRVHGIIANGGEAPNIIPEHTQMQYSVRAHTSAQVEETLERITSCIEAGAKASGCTFKIQQGLGLYKELVNVEALAQEYASTMSELYDIPIVVGNGEEHTVWASTDFGNVTHELPACHPMFGVPTVPNGANHTAAFTAVAGSDEGHEKTWKASTGMAGVGLRFLTDDGFAKQVQDDFERDQKRLKLA
;
A
#
# COMPACT_ATOMS: atom_id res chain seq x y z
N MET A 1 2.94 29.02 -3.31
CA MET A 1 3.54 29.13 -4.66
C MET A 1 3.58 30.58 -5.12
N LYS A 2 2.71 31.06 -6.02
CA LYS A 2 2.84 32.43 -6.63
C LYS A 2 2.90 33.60 -5.64
N ARG A 3 2.10 33.59 -4.57
CA ARG A 3 2.08 34.67 -3.57
C ARG A 3 3.40 34.82 -2.80
N HIS A 4 4.15 33.74 -2.64
CA HIS A 4 5.34 33.67 -1.81
C HIS A 4 6.62 33.37 -2.62
N ASP A 5 6.54 33.47 -3.95
CA ASP A 5 7.64 33.21 -4.88
C ASP A 5 8.35 31.84 -4.67
N ILE A 6 7.58 30.82 -4.27
CA ILE A 6 8.12 29.48 -4.05
C ILE A 6 8.24 28.78 -5.42
N PRO A 7 9.44 28.31 -5.81
CA PRO A 7 9.65 27.63 -7.09
C PRO A 7 9.01 26.24 -7.12
N GLY A 8 8.62 25.78 -8.31
CA GLY A 8 8.06 24.44 -8.54
C GLY A 8 6.53 24.35 -8.55
N LYS A 9 6.01 23.12 -8.45
CA LYS A 9 4.58 22.82 -8.64
C LYS A 9 4.12 21.72 -7.68
N VAL A 10 2.96 21.92 -7.06
CA VAL A 10 2.22 20.87 -6.34
C VAL A 10 1.14 20.32 -7.27
N VAL A 11 1.04 19.01 -7.38
CA VAL A 11 0.02 18.32 -8.19
C VAL A 11 -0.84 17.47 -7.27
N LEU A 12 -2.14 17.73 -7.24
CA LEU A 12 -3.12 16.89 -6.55
C LEU A 12 -3.67 15.86 -7.53
N ILE A 13 -3.47 14.58 -7.24
CA ILE A 13 -3.95 13.47 -8.05
C ILE A 13 -5.07 12.74 -7.30
N GLY A 14 -6.29 12.79 -7.82
CA GLY A 14 -7.38 11.94 -7.36
C GLY A 14 -7.16 10.50 -7.83
N THR A 15 -7.16 9.55 -6.90
CA THR A 15 -6.84 8.13 -7.20
C THR A 15 -8.07 7.24 -6.96
N PRO A 16 -8.99 7.11 -7.94
CA PRO A 16 -10.19 6.29 -7.77
C PRO A 16 -9.84 4.79 -7.72
N ALA A 17 -10.75 3.97 -7.17
CA ALA A 17 -10.70 2.51 -7.27
C ALA A 17 -9.47 1.81 -6.64
N GLU A 18 -8.97 2.32 -5.52
CA GLU A 18 -7.88 1.69 -4.73
C GLU A 18 -8.25 0.26 -4.27
N GLU A 19 -9.45 0.13 -3.72
CA GLU A 19 -9.95 -1.09 -3.02
C GLU A 19 -10.16 -2.31 -3.93
N SER A 20 -10.46 -2.08 -5.21
CA SER A 20 -10.91 -3.15 -6.12
C SER A 20 -10.53 -2.93 -7.58
N GLY A 21 -9.78 -1.87 -7.90
CA GLY A 21 -9.48 -1.51 -9.28
C GLY A 21 -8.01 -1.21 -9.57
N GLY A 22 -7.13 -1.14 -8.57
CA GLY A 22 -5.71 -0.80 -8.75
C GLY A 22 -5.52 0.55 -9.45
N GLY A 23 -6.32 1.55 -9.07
CA GLY A 23 -6.39 2.81 -9.80
C GLY A 23 -5.06 3.57 -9.87
N LYS A 24 -4.20 3.48 -8.85
CA LYS A 24 -2.89 4.13 -8.89
C LYS A 24 -1.95 3.44 -9.86
N VAL A 25 -1.98 2.11 -9.95
CA VAL A 25 -1.21 1.36 -10.96
C VAL A 25 -1.65 1.77 -12.36
N LYS A 26 -2.96 1.86 -12.63
CA LYS A 26 -3.47 2.32 -13.93
C LYS A 26 -3.06 3.76 -14.26
N LEU A 27 -3.09 4.66 -13.28
CA LEU A 27 -2.62 6.04 -13.44
C LEU A 27 -1.11 6.11 -13.68
N LEU A 28 -0.34 5.26 -13.00
CA LEU A 28 1.10 5.10 -13.16
C LEU A 28 1.45 4.65 -14.58
N ASP A 29 0.79 3.60 -15.06
CA ASP A 29 0.95 3.09 -16.43
C ASP A 29 0.58 4.14 -17.49
N ALA A 30 -0.46 4.94 -17.23
CA ALA A 30 -0.87 6.05 -18.08
C ALA A 30 0.08 7.27 -18.02
N GLY A 31 1.10 7.25 -17.16
CA GLY A 31 2.10 8.29 -17.03
C GLY A 31 1.68 9.49 -16.20
N ALA A 32 0.64 9.38 -15.35
CA ALA A 32 0.14 10.48 -14.51
C ALA A 32 1.19 11.02 -13.53
N TYR A 33 2.19 10.22 -13.18
CA TYR A 33 3.27 10.57 -12.26
C TYR A 33 4.55 11.06 -12.97
N LYS A 34 4.58 11.11 -14.30
CA LYS A 34 5.77 11.52 -15.06
C LYS A 34 6.12 12.99 -14.75
N GLY A 35 7.39 13.22 -14.43
CA GLY A 35 7.92 14.55 -14.12
C GLY A 35 7.67 15.03 -12.68
N LEU A 36 7.13 14.17 -11.80
CA LEU A 36 7.07 14.46 -10.36
C LEU A 36 8.41 14.14 -9.70
N GLY A 37 8.87 15.03 -8.81
CA GLY A 37 10.12 14.83 -8.05
C GLY A 37 9.94 13.98 -6.78
N ALA A 38 8.74 13.99 -6.19
CA ALA A 38 8.36 13.17 -5.04
C ALA A 38 6.84 13.02 -4.98
N CYS A 39 6.33 12.00 -4.27
CA CYS A 39 4.91 11.78 -4.03
C CYS A 39 4.61 11.39 -2.58
N MET A 40 3.54 11.93 -2.00
CA MET A 40 3.09 11.52 -0.68
C MET A 40 1.60 11.22 -0.68
N MET A 41 1.19 10.27 0.16
CA MET A 41 -0.21 9.96 0.44
C MET A 41 -0.35 9.61 1.92
N ILE A 42 -1.38 10.12 2.57
CA ILE A 42 -1.68 9.78 3.97
C ILE A 42 -2.83 8.78 4.03
N HIS A 43 -2.78 7.85 4.99
CA HIS A 43 -3.82 6.83 5.17
C HIS A 43 -4.32 6.75 6.60
N PRO A 44 -5.64 6.84 6.85
CA PRO A 44 -6.19 6.66 8.19
C PRO A 44 -6.22 5.16 8.55
N GLY A 45 -5.82 4.77 9.76
CA GLY A 45 -5.87 3.36 10.15
C GLY A 45 -5.83 3.04 11.64
N ARG A 46 -6.13 1.77 11.99
CA ARG A 46 -5.96 1.18 13.33
C ARG A 46 -4.63 0.42 13.44
N GLY A 47 -4.05 0.34 14.65
CA GLY A 47 -2.82 -0.40 14.96
C GLY A 47 -2.89 -1.94 14.73
N PRO A 48 -1.74 -2.63 14.81
CA PRO A 48 -1.51 -3.93 14.16
C PRO A 48 -2.35 -5.09 14.74
N SER A 49 -2.74 -6.03 13.86
CA SER A 49 -3.44 -7.28 14.20
C SER A 49 -2.65 -8.51 13.76
N LYS A 50 -2.58 -9.54 14.61
CA LYS A 50 -1.89 -10.81 14.34
C LYS A 50 -2.88 -11.93 14.01
N THR A 51 -2.60 -12.71 12.97
CA THR A 51 -3.19 -14.05 12.73
C THR A 51 -2.10 -14.97 12.17
N GLY A 52 -2.18 -16.29 12.31
CA GLY A 52 -1.16 -17.25 11.83
C GLY A 52 -1.67 -18.19 10.73
N GLN A 53 -0.77 -18.76 9.92
CA GLN A 53 -1.01 -19.81 8.91
C GLN A 53 0.16 -20.82 8.87
N GLN A 54 0.00 -21.95 8.16
CA GLN A 54 0.99 -23.04 8.06
C GLN A 54 2.17 -22.77 7.11
N LEU A 55 2.19 -21.60 6.46
CA LEU A 55 3.27 -21.18 5.56
C LEU A 55 4.43 -20.57 6.34
N LYS A 56 5.56 -20.30 5.65
CA LYS A 56 6.66 -19.53 6.26
C LYS A 56 6.10 -18.26 6.92
N PRO A 57 6.58 -17.87 8.11
CA PRO A 57 6.14 -16.65 8.77
C PRO A 57 6.15 -15.47 7.79
N GLY A 58 5.05 -14.71 7.76
CA GLY A 58 4.90 -13.54 6.90
C GLY A 58 4.24 -13.80 5.54
N ILE A 59 4.15 -15.06 5.07
CA ILE A 59 3.41 -15.41 3.85
C ILE A 59 1.98 -15.82 4.23
N ARG A 60 1.00 -15.31 3.50
CA ARG A 60 -0.41 -15.68 3.62
C ARG A 60 -1.01 -16.04 2.28
N VAL A 61 -1.79 -17.11 2.27
CA VAL A 61 -2.65 -17.49 1.14
C VAL A 61 -4.07 -17.62 1.65
N HIS A 62 -4.98 -16.88 1.03
CA HIS A 62 -6.41 -16.91 1.34
C HIS A 62 -7.16 -17.26 0.07
N GLY A 63 -8.22 -18.06 0.16
CA GLY A 63 -9.04 -18.36 -0.99
C GLY A 63 -10.40 -18.94 -0.64
N ILE A 64 -11.28 -18.91 -1.62
CA ILE A 64 -12.62 -19.49 -1.59
C ILE A 64 -12.84 -20.33 -2.85
N ILE A 65 -13.65 -21.38 -2.74
CA ILE A 65 -14.22 -22.06 -3.91
C ILE A 65 -15.45 -21.25 -4.32
N ALA A 66 -15.32 -20.49 -5.39
CA ALA A 66 -16.41 -19.66 -5.93
C ALA A 66 -17.45 -20.52 -6.68
N ASN A 67 -17.03 -21.64 -7.24
CA ASN A 67 -17.92 -22.65 -7.83
C ASN A 67 -17.33 -24.04 -7.61
N GLY A 68 -18.06 -24.91 -6.89
CA GLY A 68 -17.64 -26.27 -6.56
C GLY A 68 -18.50 -27.37 -7.21
N GLY A 69 -19.41 -27.02 -8.12
CA GLY A 69 -20.41 -27.93 -8.69
C GLY A 69 -21.82 -27.75 -8.13
N GLU A 70 -22.79 -28.34 -8.83
CA GLU A 70 -24.23 -28.05 -8.60
C GLU A 70 -24.98 -29.16 -7.85
N ALA A 71 -24.51 -30.40 -7.91
CA ALA A 71 -25.19 -31.54 -7.28
C ALA A 71 -24.19 -32.65 -6.88
N PRO A 72 -24.45 -33.39 -5.78
CA PRO A 72 -23.54 -34.40 -5.25
C PRO A 72 -23.40 -35.66 -6.14
N ASN A 73 -24.33 -35.87 -7.07
CA ASN A 73 -24.36 -37.01 -7.98
C ASN A 73 -24.02 -36.63 -9.44
N ILE A 74 -23.59 -35.40 -9.69
CA ILE A 74 -23.17 -34.91 -11.01
C ILE A 74 -21.70 -34.54 -10.92
N ILE A 75 -20.87 -35.08 -11.83
CA ILE A 75 -19.48 -34.68 -11.93
C ILE A 75 -19.44 -33.26 -12.51
N PRO A 76 -18.87 -32.25 -11.80
CA PRO A 76 -18.85 -30.88 -12.29
C PRO A 76 -17.99 -30.74 -13.56
N GLU A 77 -18.52 -30.06 -14.58
CA GLU A 77 -17.76 -29.73 -15.80
C GLU A 77 -16.78 -28.55 -15.59
N HIS A 78 -17.02 -27.71 -14.58
CA HIS A 78 -16.23 -26.54 -14.26
C HIS A 78 -16.23 -26.27 -12.75
N THR A 79 -15.07 -25.94 -12.21
CA THR A 79 -14.91 -25.42 -10.85
C THR A 79 -14.06 -24.17 -10.87
N GLN A 80 -14.28 -23.28 -9.89
CA GLN A 80 -13.60 -22.01 -9.81
C GLN A 80 -13.16 -21.72 -8.38
N MET A 81 -11.90 -21.31 -8.23
CA MET A 81 -11.36 -20.79 -6.99
C MET A 81 -10.92 -19.34 -7.19
N GLN A 82 -11.14 -18.51 -6.17
CA GLN A 82 -10.52 -17.19 -6.06
C GLN A 82 -9.55 -17.22 -4.89
N TYR A 83 -8.33 -16.73 -5.10
CA TYR A 83 -7.33 -16.69 -4.05
C TYR A 83 -6.47 -15.43 -4.12
N SER A 84 -5.89 -15.05 -2.98
CA SER A 84 -4.96 -13.94 -2.81
C SER A 84 -3.74 -14.43 -2.04
N VAL A 85 -2.56 -13.98 -2.50
CA VAL A 85 -1.29 -14.18 -1.81
C VAL A 85 -0.82 -12.84 -1.25
N ARG A 86 -0.31 -12.86 -0.03
CA ARG A 86 0.35 -11.71 0.61
C ARG A 86 1.67 -12.15 1.23
N ALA A 87 2.70 -11.34 1.10
CA ALA A 87 3.98 -11.54 1.74
C ALA A 87 4.61 -10.20 2.10
N HIS A 88 5.76 -10.21 2.77
CA HIS A 88 6.48 -8.97 3.09
C HIS A 88 7.11 -8.31 1.86
N THR A 89 7.47 -9.12 0.84
CA THR A 89 8.01 -8.63 -0.42
C THR A 89 7.25 -9.18 -1.61
N SER A 90 7.20 -8.41 -2.68
CA SER A 90 6.64 -8.80 -3.97
C SER A 90 7.33 -10.05 -4.55
N ALA A 91 8.65 -10.17 -4.41
CA ALA A 91 9.39 -11.37 -4.82
C ALA A 91 8.88 -12.66 -4.12
N GLN A 92 8.56 -12.57 -2.83
CA GLN A 92 7.97 -13.71 -2.10
C GLN A 92 6.55 -14.03 -2.58
N VAL A 93 5.78 -13.01 -2.99
CA VAL A 93 4.46 -13.22 -3.61
C VAL A 93 4.61 -13.98 -4.91
N GLU A 94 5.54 -13.57 -5.78
CA GLU A 94 5.82 -14.21 -7.06
C GLU A 94 6.27 -15.67 -6.87
N GLU A 95 7.27 -15.93 -6.02
CA GLU A 95 7.70 -17.30 -5.68
C GLU A 95 6.54 -18.16 -5.19
N THR A 96 5.66 -17.60 -4.36
CA THR A 96 4.50 -18.32 -3.82
C THR A 96 3.45 -18.59 -4.92
N LEU A 97 3.22 -17.64 -5.83
CA LEU A 97 2.31 -17.80 -6.96
C LEU A 97 2.81 -18.88 -7.94
N GLU A 98 4.12 -18.95 -8.21
CA GLU A 98 4.71 -20.01 -9.02
C GLU A 98 4.48 -21.40 -8.42
N ARG A 99 4.65 -21.52 -7.10
CA ARG A 99 4.39 -22.77 -6.37
C ARG A 99 2.91 -23.17 -6.41
N ILE A 100 1.99 -22.23 -6.22
CA ILE A 100 0.55 -22.48 -6.32
C ILE A 100 0.18 -22.90 -7.76
N THR A 101 0.73 -22.23 -8.77
CA THR A 101 0.49 -22.54 -10.18
C THR A 101 0.95 -23.97 -10.50
N SER A 102 2.13 -24.36 -10.01
CA SER A 102 2.64 -25.74 -10.14
C SER A 102 1.69 -26.78 -9.53
N CYS A 103 1.07 -26.48 -8.39
CA CYS A 103 0.08 -27.37 -7.78
C CYS A 103 -1.22 -27.47 -8.61
N ILE A 104 -1.69 -26.35 -9.17
CA ILE A 104 -2.87 -26.32 -10.05
C ILE A 104 -2.60 -27.13 -11.31
N GLU A 105 -1.44 -26.95 -11.92
CA GLU A 105 -0.99 -27.73 -13.09
C GLU A 105 -0.94 -29.22 -12.81
N ALA A 106 -0.37 -29.62 -11.67
CA ALA A 106 -0.32 -31.01 -11.25
C ALA A 106 -1.73 -31.60 -11.04
N GLY A 107 -2.63 -30.85 -10.41
CA GLY A 107 -4.03 -31.25 -10.21
C GLY A 107 -4.77 -31.42 -11.54
N ALA A 108 -4.67 -30.43 -12.43
CA ALA A 108 -5.28 -30.47 -13.76
C ALA A 108 -4.76 -31.66 -14.58
N LYS A 109 -3.44 -31.89 -14.56
CA LYS A 109 -2.82 -33.04 -15.24
C LYS A 109 -3.31 -34.37 -14.67
N ALA A 110 -3.41 -34.50 -13.35
CA ALA A 110 -3.85 -35.73 -12.71
C ALA A 110 -5.32 -36.06 -12.99
N SER A 111 -6.18 -35.04 -13.10
CA SER A 111 -7.61 -35.21 -13.39
C SER A 111 -7.95 -35.22 -14.89
N GLY A 112 -6.98 -34.98 -15.77
CA GLY A 112 -7.22 -34.79 -17.21
C GLY A 112 -7.98 -33.50 -17.55
N CYS A 113 -8.00 -32.53 -16.62
CA CYS A 113 -8.65 -31.23 -16.82
C CYS A 113 -7.69 -30.22 -17.44
N THR A 114 -8.26 -29.13 -17.96
CA THR A 114 -7.52 -27.91 -18.28
C THR A 114 -7.74 -26.88 -17.18
N PHE A 115 -6.88 -25.87 -17.11
CA PHE A 115 -7.05 -24.77 -16.18
C PHE A 115 -6.75 -23.44 -16.88
N LYS A 116 -7.29 -22.36 -16.32
CA LYS A 116 -7.01 -20.99 -16.72
C LYS A 116 -6.83 -20.14 -15.47
N ILE A 117 -5.69 -19.47 -15.35
CA ILE A 117 -5.47 -18.48 -14.30
C ILE A 117 -5.83 -17.10 -14.88
N GLN A 118 -6.65 -16.36 -14.15
CA GLN A 118 -6.96 -14.96 -14.44
C GLN A 118 -6.42 -14.10 -13.30
N GLN A 119 -5.57 -13.15 -13.63
CA GLN A 119 -5.03 -12.23 -12.64
C GLN A 119 -6.10 -11.21 -12.23
N GLY A 120 -6.26 -11.01 -10.93
CA GLY A 120 -7.18 -10.02 -10.36
C GLY A 120 -6.60 -8.61 -10.43
N LEU A 121 -6.36 -8.00 -9.26
CA LEU A 121 -5.88 -6.60 -9.13
C LEU A 121 -4.43 -6.37 -9.57
N GLY A 122 -3.72 -7.42 -10.00
CA GLY A 122 -2.28 -7.35 -10.28
C GLY A 122 -1.43 -7.48 -9.02
N LEU A 123 -0.12 -7.27 -9.18
CA LEU A 123 0.86 -7.33 -8.10
C LEU A 123 0.95 -5.97 -7.40
N TYR A 124 0.49 -5.91 -6.15
CA TYR A 124 0.75 -4.76 -5.28
C TYR A 124 2.12 -4.96 -4.64
N LYS A 125 3.03 -4.02 -4.90
CA LYS A 125 4.38 -4.07 -4.34
C LYS A 125 4.38 -3.61 -2.88
N GLU A 126 5.40 -4.00 -2.13
CA GLU A 126 5.66 -3.50 -0.79
C GLU A 126 5.92 -1.98 -0.80
N LEU A 127 5.51 -1.29 0.28
CA LEU A 127 5.75 0.13 0.46
C LEU A 127 7.23 0.39 0.77
N VAL A 128 7.84 1.31 0.02
CA VAL A 128 9.21 1.76 0.23
C VAL A 128 9.18 3.24 0.59
N ASN A 129 9.10 3.52 1.89
CA ASN A 129 9.05 4.89 2.38
C ASN A 129 10.46 5.49 2.40
N VAL A 130 10.65 6.58 1.65
CA VAL A 130 11.90 7.35 1.68
C VAL A 130 12.09 7.95 3.06
N GLU A 131 13.22 7.63 3.69
CA GLU A 131 13.51 7.97 5.08
C GLU A 131 13.49 9.48 5.33
N ALA A 132 14.16 10.28 4.48
CA ALA A 132 14.12 11.75 4.58
C ALA A 132 12.70 12.33 4.56
N LEU A 133 11.80 11.81 3.72
CA LEU A 133 10.40 12.25 3.68
C LEU A 133 9.64 11.85 4.96
N ALA A 134 9.89 10.63 5.46
CA ALA A 134 9.24 10.13 6.68
C ALA A 134 9.69 10.90 7.93
N GLN A 135 11.00 11.17 8.05
CA GLN A 135 11.57 11.95 9.14
C GLN A 135 11.07 13.39 9.12
N GLU A 136 11.01 14.02 7.95
CA GLU A 136 10.49 15.38 7.82
C GLU A 136 9.02 15.47 8.22
N TYR A 137 8.20 14.49 7.80
CA TYR A 137 6.81 14.44 8.20
C TYR A 137 6.67 14.28 9.71
N ALA A 138 7.50 13.41 10.32
CA ALA A 138 7.51 13.22 11.77
C ALA A 138 7.91 14.49 12.53
N SER A 139 8.97 15.18 12.10
CA SER A 139 9.40 16.46 12.70
C SER A 139 8.30 17.50 12.59
N THR A 140 7.73 17.67 11.38
CA THR A 140 6.66 18.64 11.13
C THR A 140 5.44 18.40 12.02
N MET A 141 5.00 17.14 12.16
CA MET A 141 3.85 16.79 12.99
C MET A 141 4.13 17.01 14.49
N SER A 142 5.36 16.74 14.93
CA SER A 142 5.77 16.99 16.30
C SER A 142 5.83 18.49 16.60
N GLU A 143 6.44 19.29 15.72
CA GLU A 143 6.62 20.73 15.92
C GLU A 143 5.30 21.53 15.87
N LEU A 144 4.40 21.18 14.93
CA LEU A 144 3.17 21.94 14.74
C LEU A 144 2.05 21.52 15.70
N TYR A 145 2.04 20.27 16.15
CA TYR A 145 0.88 19.68 16.82
C TYR A 145 1.22 18.84 18.05
N ASP A 146 2.49 18.72 18.45
CA ASP A 146 2.95 17.79 19.49
C ASP A 146 2.48 16.35 19.25
N ILE A 147 2.38 15.95 17.97
CA ILE A 147 1.99 14.59 17.58
C ILE A 147 3.25 13.78 17.27
N PRO A 148 3.64 12.81 18.13
CA PRO A 148 4.78 11.96 17.84
C PRO A 148 4.43 10.97 16.73
N ILE A 149 5.28 10.92 15.70
CA ILE A 149 5.21 9.93 14.63
C ILE A 149 6.39 8.97 14.79
N VAL A 150 6.09 7.67 14.84
CA VAL A 150 7.12 6.64 14.84
C VAL A 150 7.62 6.43 13.42
N VAL A 151 8.90 6.69 13.20
CA VAL A 151 9.59 6.40 11.94
C VAL A 151 10.35 5.10 12.13
N GLY A 152 10.10 4.10 11.30
CA GLY A 152 10.86 2.84 11.36
C GLY A 152 10.26 1.72 10.53
N ASN A 153 11.13 0.75 10.21
CA ASN A 153 10.83 -0.46 9.43
C ASN A 153 10.79 -1.73 10.31
N GLY A 154 10.65 -1.58 11.63
CA GLY A 154 10.64 -2.72 12.56
C GLY A 154 9.31 -3.49 12.52
N GLU A 155 9.37 -4.82 12.60
CA GLU A 155 8.19 -5.70 12.58
C GLU A 155 7.12 -5.35 13.62
N GLU A 156 7.50 -4.74 14.75
CA GLU A 156 6.58 -4.30 15.81
C GLU A 156 5.65 -3.16 15.40
N HIS A 157 6.01 -2.40 14.35
CA HIS A 157 5.24 -1.27 13.83
C HIS A 157 4.63 -1.55 12.45
N THR A 158 4.81 -2.76 11.91
CA THR A 158 4.26 -3.15 10.61
C THR A 158 2.75 -3.31 10.68
N VAL A 159 2.04 -2.42 10.00
CA VAL A 159 0.61 -2.55 9.75
C VAL A 159 0.43 -3.53 8.58
N TRP A 160 -0.31 -4.62 8.81
CA TRP A 160 -0.70 -5.59 7.77
C TRP A 160 -1.85 -5.04 6.91
N ALA A 161 -1.55 -3.99 6.15
CA ALA A 161 -2.43 -3.41 5.13
C ALA A 161 -1.85 -3.69 3.74
N SER A 162 -2.64 -3.41 2.70
CA SER A 162 -2.19 -3.51 1.32
C SER A 162 -2.69 -2.29 0.58
N THR A 163 -1.84 -1.67 -0.22
CA THR A 163 -2.23 -0.52 -1.04
C THR A 163 -1.44 -0.52 -2.35
N ASP A 164 -2.09 -0.08 -3.42
CA ASP A 164 -1.47 0.10 -4.73
C ASP A 164 -0.45 1.26 -4.75
N PHE A 165 -0.38 2.07 -3.67
CA PHE A 165 0.65 3.08 -3.49
C PHE A 165 2.06 2.47 -3.38
N GLY A 166 2.17 1.20 -2.96
CA GLY A 166 3.43 0.46 -3.00
C GLY A 166 4.09 0.51 -4.38
N ASN A 167 3.32 0.29 -5.45
CA ASN A 167 3.84 0.38 -6.82
C ASN A 167 4.38 1.77 -7.15
N VAL A 168 3.73 2.84 -6.66
CA VAL A 168 4.21 4.22 -6.84
C VAL A 168 5.56 4.43 -6.13
N THR A 169 5.71 3.88 -4.92
CA THR A 169 6.98 4.00 -4.17
C THR A 169 8.17 3.30 -4.83
N HIS A 170 7.93 2.43 -5.82
CA HIS A 170 9.01 1.80 -6.59
C HIS A 170 9.45 2.64 -7.79
N GLU A 171 8.62 3.57 -8.26
CA GLU A 171 8.89 4.35 -9.47
C GLU A 171 9.44 5.76 -9.18
N LEU A 172 9.15 6.32 -8.02
CA LEU A 172 9.65 7.63 -7.61
C LEU A 172 9.76 7.78 -6.08
N PRO A 173 10.53 8.77 -5.57
CA PRO A 173 10.64 9.02 -4.15
C PRO A 173 9.27 9.27 -3.54
N ALA A 174 8.90 8.46 -2.55
CA ALA A 174 7.58 8.56 -1.95
C ALA A 174 7.54 8.16 -0.47
N CYS A 175 6.49 8.62 0.20
CA CYS A 175 6.22 8.28 1.60
C CYS A 175 4.71 8.15 1.83
N HIS A 176 4.31 7.15 2.62
CA HIS A 176 2.93 6.83 2.95
C HIS A 176 2.67 6.89 4.47
N PRO A 177 2.61 8.09 5.09
CA PRO A 177 2.35 8.19 6.52
C PRO A 177 0.95 7.70 6.90
N MET A 178 0.84 7.09 8.07
CA MET A 178 -0.44 6.75 8.68
C MET A 178 -0.77 7.72 9.81
N PHE A 179 -2.07 8.00 9.99
CA PHE A 179 -2.57 8.73 11.15
C PHE A 179 -3.75 8.00 11.79
N GLY A 180 -3.83 8.06 13.11
CA GLY A 180 -4.89 7.42 13.88
C GLY A 180 -6.12 8.32 13.97
N VAL A 181 -7.28 7.71 13.78
CA VAL A 181 -8.57 8.32 14.10
C VAL A 181 -9.20 7.50 15.25
N PRO A 182 -9.65 8.13 16.35
CA PRO A 182 -10.10 7.41 17.53
C PRO A 182 -11.42 6.69 17.26
N THR A 183 -11.37 5.37 17.26
CA THR A 183 -12.51 4.50 16.98
C THR A 183 -12.86 3.62 18.18
N VAL A 184 -14.04 3.03 18.17
CA VAL A 184 -14.50 2.08 19.19
C VAL A 184 -13.65 0.79 19.16
N PRO A 185 -13.63 -0.02 20.24
CA PRO A 185 -13.05 -1.35 20.19
C PRO A 185 -13.58 -2.16 18.99
N ASN A 186 -12.68 -2.78 18.22
CA ASN A 186 -12.97 -3.49 16.96
C ASN A 186 -13.53 -2.65 15.80
N GLY A 187 -13.61 -1.32 15.93
CA GLY A 187 -13.99 -0.41 14.84
C GLY A 187 -12.86 -0.13 13.86
N ALA A 188 -12.21 -1.17 13.32
CA ALA A 188 -11.10 -1.04 12.38
C ALA A 188 -11.54 -0.53 11.00
N ASN A 189 -10.59 -0.28 10.10
CA ASN A 189 -10.85 -0.01 8.68
C ASN A 189 -11.82 -1.05 8.10
N HIS A 190 -12.65 -0.64 7.13
CA HIS A 190 -13.73 -1.44 6.53
C HIS A 190 -14.89 -1.80 7.48
N THR A 191 -15.10 -1.02 8.54
CA THR A 191 -16.29 -1.15 9.39
C THR A 191 -17.18 0.10 9.32
N ALA A 192 -18.48 -0.09 9.58
CA ALA A 192 -19.43 1.03 9.71
C ALA A 192 -19.02 2.00 10.84
N ALA A 193 -18.43 1.47 11.93
CA ALA A 193 -17.92 2.28 13.02
C ALA A 193 -16.79 3.22 12.57
N PHE A 194 -15.81 2.70 11.82
CA PHE A 194 -14.75 3.54 11.27
C PHE A 194 -15.28 4.58 10.28
N THR A 195 -16.27 4.20 9.46
CA THR A 195 -16.94 5.12 8.52
C THR A 195 -17.55 6.32 9.26
N ALA A 196 -18.26 6.06 10.37
CA ALA A 196 -18.89 7.11 11.16
C ALA A 196 -17.87 8.08 11.77
N VAL A 197 -16.76 7.55 12.31
CA VAL A 197 -15.72 8.38 12.92
C VAL A 197 -14.92 9.13 11.85
N ALA A 198 -14.60 8.51 10.72
CA ALA A 198 -13.86 9.16 9.63
C ALA A 198 -14.62 10.38 9.06
N GLY A 199 -15.96 10.34 9.06
CA GLY A 199 -16.82 11.46 8.66
C GLY A 199 -17.16 12.46 9.77
N SER A 200 -16.60 12.31 10.97
CA SER A 200 -16.84 13.21 12.10
C SER A 200 -15.92 14.43 12.07
N ASP A 201 -16.25 15.47 12.83
CA ASP A 201 -15.41 16.66 12.99
C ASP A 201 -14.01 16.32 13.54
N GLU A 202 -13.92 15.37 14.48
CA GLU A 202 -12.63 14.90 14.98
C GLU A 202 -11.83 14.18 13.89
N GLY A 203 -12.49 13.33 13.08
CA GLY A 203 -11.86 12.69 11.92
C GLY A 203 -11.32 13.70 10.90
N HIS A 204 -12.10 14.74 10.62
CA HIS A 204 -11.68 15.85 9.76
C HIS A 204 -10.53 16.64 10.37
N GLU A 205 -10.54 16.93 11.68
CA GLU A 205 -9.46 17.63 12.37
C GLU A 205 -8.14 16.86 12.26
N LYS A 206 -8.16 15.54 12.51
CA LYS A 206 -6.98 14.67 12.36
C LYS A 206 -6.48 14.67 10.92
N THR A 207 -7.40 14.58 9.95
CA THR A 207 -7.07 14.61 8.52
C THR A 207 -6.45 15.94 8.11
N TRP A 208 -6.97 17.06 8.63
CA TRP A 208 -6.46 18.39 8.37
C TRP A 208 -5.04 18.57 8.93
N LYS A 209 -4.79 18.11 10.16
CA LYS A 209 -3.45 18.13 10.77
C LYS A 209 -2.45 17.30 9.96
N ALA A 210 -2.81 16.07 9.61
CA ALA A 210 -1.99 15.19 8.77
C ALA A 210 -1.70 15.80 7.39
N SER A 211 -2.72 16.40 6.76
CA SER A 211 -2.56 17.07 5.46
C SER A 211 -1.65 18.30 5.56
N THR A 212 -1.68 19.02 6.69
CA THR A 212 -0.78 20.14 6.94
C THR A 212 0.66 19.68 7.11
N GLY A 213 0.90 18.55 7.79
CA GLY A 213 2.22 17.93 7.86
C GLY A 213 2.78 17.58 6.48
N MET A 214 1.96 16.96 5.62
CA MET A 214 2.34 16.64 4.24
C MET A 214 2.60 17.91 3.41
N ALA A 215 1.84 18.97 3.62
CA ALA A 215 2.07 20.26 2.96
C ALA A 215 3.38 20.92 3.42
N GLY A 216 3.75 20.77 4.70
CA GLY A 216 5.02 21.22 5.26
C GLY A 216 6.22 20.53 4.59
N VAL A 217 6.16 19.20 4.49
CA VAL A 217 7.19 18.41 3.77
C VAL A 217 7.30 18.86 2.31
N GLY A 218 6.16 19.02 1.63
CA GLY A 218 6.13 19.47 0.24
C GLY A 218 6.70 20.89 0.07
N LEU A 219 6.45 21.78 1.02
CA LEU A 219 7.03 23.11 1.03
C LEU A 219 8.55 23.04 1.16
N ARG A 220 9.06 22.30 2.16
CA ARG A 220 10.51 22.15 2.36
C ARG A 220 11.18 21.55 1.12
N PHE A 221 10.59 20.49 0.55
CA PHE A 221 11.09 19.88 -0.69
C PHE A 221 11.22 20.89 -1.84
N LEU A 222 10.33 21.87 -1.93
CA LEU A 222 10.35 22.88 -2.99
C LEU A 222 11.28 24.07 -2.70
N THR A 223 11.65 24.31 -1.44
CA THR A 223 12.44 25.49 -1.03
C THR A 223 13.84 25.17 -0.55
N ASP A 224 14.15 23.90 -0.27
CA ASP A 224 15.43 23.42 0.25
C ASP A 224 16.02 22.39 -0.71
N ASP A 225 16.92 22.84 -1.59
CA ASP A 225 17.60 22.00 -2.58
C ASP A 225 18.43 20.88 -1.93
N GLY A 226 18.96 21.12 -0.73
CA GLY A 226 19.71 20.12 0.03
C GLY A 226 18.81 18.98 0.47
N PHE A 227 17.63 19.31 1.00
CA PHE A 227 16.61 18.31 1.36
C PHE A 227 16.07 17.59 0.11
N ALA A 228 15.78 18.30 -0.98
CA ALA A 228 15.34 17.67 -2.22
C ALA A 228 16.38 16.67 -2.76
N LYS A 229 17.67 17.02 -2.69
CA LYS A 229 18.76 16.11 -3.04
C LYS A 229 18.83 14.89 -2.12
N GLN A 230 18.72 15.08 -0.81
CA GLN A 230 18.72 13.97 0.15
C GLN A 230 17.60 12.96 -0.13
N VAL A 231 16.39 13.44 -0.47
CA VAL A 231 15.26 12.60 -0.85
C VAL A 231 15.57 11.73 -2.08
N GLN A 232 16.25 12.28 -3.09
CA GLN A 232 16.68 11.50 -4.26
C GLN A 232 17.75 10.49 -3.90
N ASP A 233 18.76 10.89 -3.13
CA ASP A 233 19.87 10.02 -2.73
C ASP A 233 19.38 8.83 -1.88
N ASP A 234 18.43 9.06 -0.97
CA ASP A 234 17.77 8.02 -0.17
C ASP A 234 16.98 7.05 -1.06
N PHE A 235 16.20 7.57 -2.01
CA PHE A 235 15.44 6.75 -2.94
C PHE A 235 16.34 5.87 -3.79
N GLU A 236 17.42 6.42 -4.37
CA GLU A 236 18.38 5.64 -5.15
C GLU A 236 19.06 4.54 -4.33
N ARG A 237 19.36 4.81 -3.05
CA ARG A 237 19.88 3.80 -2.12
C ARG A 237 18.87 2.68 -1.92
N ASP A 238 17.60 2.99 -1.68
CA ASP A 238 16.56 1.99 -1.49
C ASP A 238 16.32 1.15 -2.76
N GLN A 239 16.33 1.77 -3.94
CA GLN A 239 16.24 1.07 -5.23
C GLN A 239 17.41 0.10 -5.45
N LYS A 240 18.64 0.47 -5.05
CA LYS A 240 19.79 -0.44 -5.11
C LYS A 240 19.61 -1.63 -4.16
N ARG A 241 19.06 -1.41 -2.97
CA ARG A 241 18.78 -2.49 -2.00
C ARG A 241 17.74 -3.48 -2.54
N LEU A 242 16.66 -2.99 -3.15
CA LEU A 242 15.61 -3.83 -3.72
C LEU A 242 16.11 -4.72 -4.86
N LYS A 243 17.04 -4.24 -5.69
CA LYS A 243 17.64 -5.03 -6.78
C LYS A 243 18.57 -6.14 -6.30
N LEU A 244 19.01 -6.10 -5.05
CA LEU A 244 19.91 -7.09 -4.43
C LEU A 244 19.16 -8.12 -3.58
N ALA A 245 17.86 -7.90 -3.32
CA ALA A 245 16.99 -8.75 -2.51
C ALA A 245 16.25 -9.77 -3.38
#